data_AF-A0A378QD72-F1
#
_entry.id   AF-A0A378QD72-F1
#
_cell.length_a   1.000
_cell.length_b   1.000
_cell.length_c   1.000
_cell.angle_alpha   90.00
_cell.angle_beta   90.00
_cell.angle_gamma   90.00
#
_symmetry.space_group_name_H-M   'P 1'
#
loop_
_entity.id
_entity.type
_entity.pdbx_description
1 polymer ?
#
loop_
_entity_poly.entity_id
_entity_poly.type
_entity_poly.pdbx_seq_one_letter_code
_entity_poly.pdbx_strand_id
1 'polypeptide(L)'
;MILLLVKTNQKNTVQLTAIFWIDSNSNHAKDRNDLWIFSHDDFSLKEYIQEFHQSGKRGFKAWIKNHDNIHVFDSKSSYLSKVQSFFDVSDNAFKLLNRTVGLKQLNSIDEIFRELVLDDESLFEKANDIITQFDDLSQIRQDVQTAKKQQQSLLPLRNLQKQWQENDNRITHINTLIDYLPIWYNYHAHGIYDDIQKELKIDNEQLKITLNHAEQEKENTKQQKELLQSQYYQKGGNDITHLKRQIEQTQKDLDKTSKYHKQYLSLIRYFGLTYQDSQQDFLKNKEQLANIQEQIRQNIENKTQELHEIGAKRHSHQNDITNINAQLNEAKKQTSNIPLEFIKFKESLAEHLNIACDELYYLAELIEVQDKAWQGAIERAIGSHRLRLFVPEHLTQSALAWVNHRQNRLHVRLFSATNTPTHKEIFHDSFIHKLTVKDNPLSLSVFHVLADIDRHCVNDTNALQHTPHAMTKEGLMSNKKTLF
;
A
#
# COMPACT_ATOMS: atom_id res chain seq x y z
N MET A 1 -101.04 131.06 -40.21
CA MET A 1 -101.33 130.53 -41.56
C MET A 1 -100.98 131.61 -42.57
N ILE A 2 -100.13 131.31 -43.56
CA ILE A 2 -99.80 132.25 -44.64
C ILE A 2 -100.43 131.70 -45.91
N LEU A 3 -101.30 132.49 -46.52
CA LEU A 3 -101.88 132.18 -47.81
C LEU A 3 -101.25 133.14 -48.83
N LEU A 4 -100.50 132.58 -49.77
CA LEU A 4 -99.86 133.33 -50.85
C LEU A 4 -100.57 132.96 -52.14
N LEU A 5 -101.49 133.83 -52.52
CA LEU A 5 -102.24 133.69 -53.76
C LEU A 5 -101.38 134.24 -54.89
N VAL A 6 -100.91 133.37 -55.78
CA VAL A 6 -100.07 133.75 -56.92
C VAL A 6 -100.90 133.62 -58.18
N LYS A 7 -101.25 134.77 -58.77
CA LYS A 7 -102.04 134.85 -59.99
C LYS A 7 -101.13 134.78 -61.22
N THR A 8 -101.34 133.79 -62.08
CA THR A 8 -100.68 133.69 -63.40
C THR A 8 -101.72 133.77 -64.51
N ASN A 9 -101.70 134.85 -65.31
CA ASN A 9 -102.46 135.12 -66.55
C ASN A 9 -103.88 134.51 -66.67
N GLN A 10 -104.90 135.29 -66.28
CA GLN A 10 -106.36 135.28 -66.56
C GLN A 10 -107.18 133.95 -66.64
N LYS A 11 -106.58 132.76 -66.74
CA LYS A 11 -107.30 131.48 -66.75
C LYS A 11 -106.81 130.43 -65.75
N ASN A 12 -105.56 130.48 -65.30
CA ASN A 12 -105.03 129.49 -64.33
C ASN A 12 -104.47 130.18 -63.08
N THR A 13 -105.36 130.41 -62.12
CA THR A 13 -105.02 130.83 -60.76
C THR A 13 -104.55 129.63 -59.94
N VAL A 14 -103.42 129.77 -59.25
CA VAL A 14 -102.94 128.74 -58.33
C VAL A 14 -102.77 129.36 -56.94
N GLN A 15 -103.43 128.76 -55.96
CA GLN A 15 -103.40 129.17 -54.58
C GLN A 15 -102.44 128.28 -53.79
N LEU A 16 -101.34 128.87 -53.34
CA LEU A 16 -100.33 128.24 -52.51
C LEU A 16 -100.61 128.58 -51.05
N THR A 17 -101.06 127.58 -50.29
CA THR A 17 -101.51 127.77 -48.92
C THR A 17 -100.67 126.95 -47.97
N ALA A 18 -100.21 127.57 -46.88
CA ALA A 18 -99.52 126.88 -45.82
C ALA A 18 -100.27 127.08 -44.50
N ILE A 19 -100.84 125.98 -44.00
CA ILE A 19 -101.49 125.93 -42.70
C ILE A 19 -100.46 125.49 -41.68
N PHE A 20 -100.32 126.29 -40.63
CA PHE A 20 -99.43 126.02 -39.52
C PHE A 20 -100.26 126.04 -38.26
N TRP A 21 -100.15 124.99 -37.46
CA TRP A 21 -100.83 124.89 -36.17
C TRP A 21 -99.94 124.16 -35.17
N ILE A 22 -100.32 124.25 -33.90
CA ILE A 22 -99.63 123.66 -32.76
C ILE A 22 -100.70 123.02 -31.89
N ASP A 23 -100.57 121.74 -31.57
CA ASP A 23 -101.62 120.96 -30.87
C ASP A 23 -101.66 121.19 -29.35
N SER A 24 -100.71 121.95 -28.79
CA SER A 24 -100.61 122.23 -27.35
C SER A 24 -99.86 123.54 -27.07
N ASN A 25 -99.78 123.96 -25.80
CA ASN A 25 -99.36 125.28 -25.35
C ASN A 25 -97.83 125.56 -25.46
N SER A 26 -97.23 125.15 -26.58
CA SER A 26 -95.80 125.27 -26.90
C SER A 26 -95.54 126.48 -27.80
N ASN A 27 -94.51 127.26 -27.45
CA ASN A 27 -93.99 128.36 -28.27
C ASN A 27 -92.74 127.96 -29.07
N HIS A 28 -92.35 126.68 -29.08
CA HIS A 28 -91.17 126.23 -29.81
C HIS A 28 -91.49 125.91 -31.27
N ALA A 29 -90.72 126.49 -32.19
CA ALA A 29 -90.93 126.35 -33.63
C ALA A 29 -90.89 124.89 -34.16
N LYS A 30 -90.31 123.95 -33.40
CA LYS A 30 -90.26 122.51 -33.75
C LYS A 30 -91.59 121.78 -33.55
N ASP A 31 -92.45 122.28 -32.66
CA ASP A 31 -93.75 121.66 -32.37
C ASP A 31 -94.83 122.16 -33.34
N ARG A 32 -94.43 123.00 -34.30
CA ARG A 32 -95.28 123.52 -35.36
C ARG A 32 -95.49 122.43 -36.40
N ASN A 33 -96.73 121.99 -36.50
CA ASN A 33 -97.16 121.12 -37.58
C ASN A 33 -97.46 121.98 -38.81
N ASP A 34 -96.85 121.59 -39.91
CA ASP A 34 -96.95 122.29 -41.18
C ASP A 34 -97.76 121.42 -42.16
N LEU A 35 -98.72 122.03 -42.85
CA LEU A 35 -99.47 121.40 -43.92
C LEU A 35 -99.47 122.34 -45.13
N TRP A 36 -98.91 121.86 -46.23
CA TRP A 36 -98.73 122.63 -47.45
C TRP A 36 -99.78 122.18 -48.46
N ILE A 37 -100.51 123.14 -49.01
CA ILE A 37 -101.65 122.91 -49.89
C ILE A 37 -101.42 123.67 -51.18
N PHE A 38 -101.57 122.96 -52.29
CA PHE A 38 -101.55 123.48 -53.64
C PHE A 38 -102.95 123.30 -54.23
N SER A 39 -103.66 124.41 -54.46
CA SER A 39 -105.07 124.43 -54.89
C SER A 39 -105.21 125.19 -56.20
N HIS A 40 -106.05 124.70 -57.11
CA HIS A 40 -106.52 125.48 -58.27
C HIS A 40 -107.87 126.17 -58.01
N ASP A 41 -108.66 125.67 -57.06
CA ASP A 41 -109.99 126.20 -56.77
C ASP A 41 -109.94 127.33 -55.73
N ASP A 42 -110.87 128.29 -55.89
CA ASP A 42 -110.96 129.53 -55.11
C ASP A 42 -111.74 129.29 -53.81
N PHE A 43 -111.17 128.46 -52.93
CA PHE A 43 -111.73 128.20 -51.60
C PHE A 43 -111.38 129.31 -50.63
N SER A 44 -112.38 129.78 -49.89
CA SER A 44 -112.19 130.82 -48.90
C SER A 44 -111.47 130.27 -47.67
N LEU A 45 -110.54 131.06 -47.13
CA LEU A 45 -109.71 130.67 -45.99
C LEU A 45 -110.55 130.26 -44.76
N LYS A 46 -111.75 130.84 -44.61
CA LYS A 46 -112.70 130.48 -43.55
C LYS A 46 -113.20 129.04 -43.69
N GLU A 47 -113.47 128.56 -44.89
CA GLU A 47 -113.93 127.19 -45.13
C GLU A 47 -112.84 126.18 -44.75
N TYR A 48 -111.59 126.42 -45.18
CA TYR A 48 -110.48 125.55 -44.81
C TYR A 48 -110.25 125.49 -43.30
N ILE A 49 -110.39 126.61 -42.59
CA ILE A 49 -110.23 126.64 -41.12
C ILE A 49 -111.38 125.91 -40.43
N GLN A 50 -112.62 126.13 -40.86
CA GLN A 50 -113.80 125.60 -40.19
C GLN A 50 -113.84 124.08 -40.28
N GLU A 51 -113.53 123.52 -41.45
CA GLU A 51 -113.40 122.07 -41.62
C GLU A 51 -112.20 121.49 -40.88
N PHE A 52 -111.04 122.16 -40.91
CA PHE A 52 -109.86 121.70 -40.18
C PHE A 52 -110.10 121.67 -38.66
N HIS A 53 -110.83 122.65 -38.11
CA HIS A 53 -111.17 122.68 -36.68
C HIS A 53 -112.19 121.62 -36.28
N GLN A 54 -113.20 121.34 -37.11
CA GLN A 54 -114.23 120.35 -36.77
C GLN A 54 -113.72 118.92 -36.83
N SER A 55 -112.95 118.58 -37.86
CA SER A 55 -112.61 117.18 -38.17
C SER A 55 -111.14 116.83 -37.93
N GLY A 56 -110.31 117.82 -37.57
CA GLY A 56 -108.88 117.66 -37.32
C GLY A 56 -108.08 117.25 -38.56
N LYS A 57 -106.75 117.10 -38.44
CA LYS A 57 -105.83 116.82 -39.58
C LYS A 57 -106.27 115.61 -40.44
N ARG A 58 -106.71 114.51 -39.82
CA ARG A 58 -107.11 113.29 -40.55
C ARG A 58 -108.46 113.45 -41.26
N GLY A 59 -109.43 114.09 -40.61
CA GLY A 59 -110.73 114.39 -41.21
C GLY A 59 -110.61 115.36 -42.38
N PHE A 60 -109.82 116.41 -42.22
CA PHE A 60 -109.56 117.39 -43.28
C PHE A 60 -108.90 116.78 -44.52
N LYS A 61 -107.92 115.87 -44.34
CA LYS A 61 -107.33 115.15 -45.47
C LYS A 61 -108.34 114.23 -46.17
N ALA A 62 -109.28 113.64 -45.45
CA ALA A 62 -110.34 112.84 -46.06
C ALA A 62 -111.34 113.72 -46.83
N TRP A 63 -111.68 114.89 -46.30
CA TRP A 63 -112.54 115.87 -46.95
C TRP A 63 -111.95 116.42 -48.25
N ILE A 64 -110.67 116.81 -48.24
CA ILE A 64 -109.96 117.27 -49.44
C ILE A 64 -109.93 116.18 -50.51
N LYS A 65 -109.85 114.90 -50.12
CA LYS A 65 -109.81 113.79 -51.08
C LYS A 65 -111.07 113.67 -51.93
N ASN A 66 -112.18 114.31 -51.54
CA ASN A 66 -113.40 114.38 -52.34
C ASN A 66 -113.42 115.55 -53.34
N HIS A 67 -112.37 116.39 -53.36
CA HIS A 67 -112.20 117.48 -54.32
C HIS A 67 -110.90 117.25 -55.11
N ASP A 68 -111.01 116.93 -56.39
CA ASP A 68 -109.86 116.46 -57.20
C ASP A 68 -108.76 117.52 -57.43
N ASN A 69 -109.08 118.81 -57.30
CA ASN A 69 -108.18 119.92 -57.69
C ASN A 69 -107.32 120.49 -56.55
N ILE A 70 -107.21 119.77 -55.42
CA ILE A 70 -106.43 120.19 -54.25
C ILE A 70 -105.42 119.10 -53.87
N HIS A 71 -104.15 119.50 -53.76
CA HIS A 71 -103.06 118.60 -53.38
C HIS A 71 -102.41 119.04 -52.07
N VAL A 72 -102.27 118.10 -51.13
CA VAL A 72 -101.77 118.36 -49.78
C VAL A 72 -100.49 117.57 -49.52
N PHE A 73 -99.47 118.25 -49.00
CA PHE A 73 -98.14 117.69 -48.76
C PHE A 73 -97.70 117.94 -47.31
N ASP A 74 -97.15 116.90 -46.66
CA ASP A 74 -96.62 116.99 -45.30
C ASP A 74 -95.15 117.45 -45.25
N SER A 75 -94.42 117.36 -46.38
CA SER A 75 -93.01 117.71 -46.49
C SER A 75 -92.81 118.92 -47.40
N LYS A 76 -91.97 119.86 -46.93
CA LYS A 76 -91.59 121.05 -47.70
C LYS A 76 -90.82 120.69 -48.99
N SER A 77 -89.98 119.64 -49.00
CA SER A 77 -89.18 119.30 -50.19
C SER A 77 -90.05 118.78 -51.33
N SER A 78 -91.03 117.94 -51.00
CA SER A 78 -91.98 117.38 -51.96
C SER A 78 -92.91 118.46 -52.51
N TYR A 79 -93.37 119.36 -51.63
CA TYR A 79 -94.16 120.53 -52.03
C TYR A 79 -93.38 121.46 -52.97
N LEU A 80 -92.13 121.82 -52.63
CA LEU A 80 -91.30 122.66 -53.48
C LEU A 80 -90.97 121.99 -54.82
N SER A 81 -90.74 120.67 -54.85
CA SER A 81 -90.51 119.94 -56.10
C SER A 81 -91.72 120.04 -57.04
N LYS A 82 -92.95 119.98 -56.50
CA LYS A 82 -94.18 120.14 -57.29
C LYS A 82 -94.33 121.57 -57.83
N VAL A 83 -94.00 122.57 -57.02
CA VAL A 83 -93.98 123.99 -57.45
C VAL A 83 -92.90 124.23 -58.51
N GLN A 84 -91.70 123.69 -58.32
CA GLN A 84 -90.57 123.79 -59.26
C GLN A 84 -90.91 123.15 -60.61
N SER A 85 -91.55 121.97 -60.59
CA SER A 85 -92.03 121.30 -61.80
C SER A 85 -93.16 122.07 -62.48
N PHE A 86 -93.99 122.82 -61.75
CA PHE A 86 -95.04 123.64 -62.35
C PHE A 86 -94.49 124.88 -63.06
N PHE A 87 -93.38 125.46 -62.57
CA PHE A 87 -92.70 126.62 -63.18
C PHE A 87 -91.51 126.26 -64.09
N ASP A 88 -91.10 124.99 -64.13
CA ASP A 88 -90.03 124.41 -64.97
C ASP A 88 -88.60 124.99 -64.73
N VAL A 89 -88.04 124.86 -63.52
CA VAL A 89 -86.72 125.46 -63.12
C VAL A 89 -85.77 124.50 -62.37
N SER A 90 -84.43 124.64 -62.51
CA SER A 90 -83.37 123.75 -61.95
C SER A 90 -82.97 124.00 -60.48
N ASP A 91 -82.33 123.01 -59.83
CA ASP A 91 -82.12 122.94 -58.37
C ASP A 91 -81.27 124.10 -57.80
N ASN A 92 -80.30 124.60 -58.57
CA ASN A 92 -79.50 125.75 -58.18
C ASN A 92 -80.16 127.10 -58.50
N ALA A 93 -81.28 127.14 -59.24
CA ALA A 93 -81.90 128.40 -59.65
C ALA A 93 -82.50 129.18 -58.47
N PHE A 94 -83.17 128.49 -57.53
CA PHE A 94 -83.71 129.14 -56.32
C PHE A 94 -82.62 129.53 -55.32
N LYS A 95 -81.49 128.82 -55.27
CA LYS A 95 -80.31 129.21 -54.47
C LYS A 95 -79.57 130.39 -55.10
N LEU A 96 -79.40 130.40 -56.43
CA LEU A 96 -78.88 131.53 -57.19
C LEU A 96 -79.77 132.75 -57.00
N LEU A 97 -81.10 132.64 -57.17
CA LEU A 97 -82.06 133.73 -56.97
C LEU A 97 -82.00 134.29 -55.54
N ASN A 98 -81.91 133.41 -54.54
CA ASN A 98 -81.68 133.82 -53.14
C ASN A 98 -80.31 134.50 -52.92
N ARG A 99 -79.25 134.11 -53.65
CA ARG A 99 -77.90 134.69 -53.51
C ARG A 99 -77.70 135.97 -54.34
N THR A 100 -78.44 136.16 -55.43
CA THR A 100 -78.50 137.42 -56.20
C THR A 100 -79.41 138.47 -55.55
N VAL A 101 -80.51 138.09 -54.91
CA VAL A 101 -81.40 139.03 -54.19
C VAL A 101 -80.81 139.42 -52.82
N GLY A 102 -79.88 138.63 -52.27
CA GLY A 102 -79.23 138.85 -50.97
C GLY A 102 -77.87 139.57 -50.97
N LEU A 103 -77.48 140.24 -52.05
CA LEU A 103 -76.14 140.86 -52.23
C LEU A 103 -75.61 141.69 -51.03
N LYS A 104 -74.31 141.52 -50.71
CA LYS A 104 -73.25 142.57 -50.79
C LYS A 104 -71.83 142.05 -50.41
N GLN A 105 -70.87 142.35 -51.30
CA GLN A 105 -69.38 142.31 -51.18
C GLN A 105 -68.64 140.95 -51.34
N LEU A 106 -68.09 140.79 -52.55
CA LEU A 106 -67.06 139.84 -52.97
C LEU A 106 -65.69 140.54 -52.90
N ASN A 107 -64.71 139.99 -52.17
CA ASN A 107 -63.31 140.45 -52.20
C ASN A 107 -62.33 139.25 -52.05
N SER A 108 -62.20 138.40 -53.06
CA SER A 108 -60.94 137.75 -53.50
C SER A 108 -61.24 136.61 -54.47
N ILE A 109 -60.72 136.69 -55.69
CA ILE A 109 -60.88 135.67 -56.75
C ILE A 109 -59.89 134.51 -56.54
N ASP A 110 -58.74 134.76 -55.92
CA ASP A 110 -57.69 133.74 -55.75
C ASP A 110 -58.05 132.67 -54.72
N GLU A 111 -58.80 133.04 -53.68
CA GLU A 111 -59.28 132.10 -52.66
C GLU A 111 -60.35 131.16 -53.26
N ILE A 112 -61.19 131.70 -54.14
CA ILE A 112 -62.14 130.91 -54.93
C ILE A 112 -61.38 129.90 -55.80
N PHE A 113 -60.28 130.27 -56.44
CA PHE A 113 -59.55 129.32 -57.29
C PHE A 113 -58.75 128.28 -56.50
N ARG A 114 -58.10 128.64 -55.39
CA ARG A 114 -57.28 127.69 -54.62
C ARG A 114 -58.13 126.68 -53.86
N GLU A 115 -59.33 127.05 -53.39
CA GLU A 115 -60.26 126.11 -52.73
C GLU A 115 -61.23 125.41 -53.70
N LEU A 116 -61.67 126.03 -54.81
CA LEU A 116 -62.61 125.39 -55.75
C LEU A 116 -61.95 124.59 -56.88
N VAL A 117 -60.62 124.59 -57.02
CA VAL A 117 -59.95 123.99 -58.21
C VAL A 117 -58.77 123.06 -57.93
N LEU A 118 -58.13 123.05 -56.74
CA LEU A 118 -56.90 122.24 -56.53
C LEU A 118 -56.92 121.39 -55.22
N ASP A 119 -57.19 120.09 -55.37
CA ASP A 119 -56.98 119.01 -54.37
C ASP A 119 -55.60 118.36 -54.58
N ASP A 120 -54.69 118.31 -53.60
CA ASP A 120 -53.52 117.39 -53.70
C ASP A 120 -52.78 117.09 -52.37
N GLU A 121 -53.26 116.12 -51.58
CA GLU A 121 -52.51 115.43 -50.49
C GLU A 121 -52.04 114.00 -50.88
N SER A 122 -52.20 113.58 -52.13
CA SER A 122 -52.15 112.16 -52.54
C SER A 122 -50.75 111.57 -52.86
N LEU A 123 -49.68 112.35 -52.82
CA LEU A 123 -48.36 111.96 -53.35
C LEU A 123 -47.37 111.42 -52.31
N PHE A 124 -47.47 111.78 -51.03
CA PHE A 124 -46.50 111.36 -50.00
C PHE A 124 -46.75 109.96 -49.43
N GLU A 125 -48.01 109.52 -49.34
CA GLU A 125 -48.34 108.15 -48.90
C GLU A 125 -47.74 107.10 -49.84
N LYS A 126 -47.77 107.35 -51.15
CA LYS A 126 -47.23 106.45 -52.16
C LYS A 126 -45.72 106.21 -52.04
N ALA A 127 -44.95 107.13 -51.47
CA ALA A 127 -43.50 106.98 -51.33
C ALA A 127 -43.12 106.03 -50.17
N ASN A 128 -43.87 106.06 -49.07
CA ASN A 128 -43.62 105.19 -47.92
C ASN A 128 -43.97 103.73 -48.25
N ASP A 129 -45.03 103.51 -49.01
CA ASP A 129 -45.41 102.18 -49.52
C ASP A 129 -44.32 101.52 -50.39
N ILE A 130 -43.51 102.33 -51.08
CA ILE A 130 -42.41 101.80 -51.91
C ILE A 130 -41.22 101.35 -51.03
N ILE A 131 -40.95 102.02 -49.91
CA ILE A 131 -39.85 101.66 -49.00
C ILE A 131 -40.16 100.37 -48.26
N THR A 132 -41.38 100.21 -47.75
CA THR A 132 -41.83 98.97 -47.09
C THR A 132 -41.78 97.78 -48.05
N GLN A 133 -42.19 97.97 -49.32
CA GLN A 133 -42.05 96.95 -50.35
C GLN A 133 -40.59 96.55 -50.62
N PHE A 134 -39.63 97.47 -50.52
CA PHE A 134 -38.21 97.16 -50.71
C PHE A 134 -37.60 96.38 -49.54
N ASP A 135 -38.00 96.70 -48.30
CA ASP A 135 -37.61 95.94 -47.12
C ASP A 135 -38.19 94.52 -47.15
N ASP A 136 -39.47 94.37 -47.53
CA ASP A 136 -40.11 93.06 -47.74
C ASP A 136 -39.35 92.24 -48.80
N LEU A 137 -38.97 92.85 -49.92
CA LEU A 137 -38.16 92.19 -50.96
C LEU A 137 -36.77 91.79 -50.46
N SER A 138 -36.17 92.59 -49.58
CA SER A 138 -34.86 92.31 -48.98
C SER A 138 -34.93 91.14 -47.99
N GLN A 139 -35.99 91.07 -47.18
CA GLN A 139 -36.29 89.96 -46.29
C GLN A 139 -36.50 88.66 -47.07
N ILE A 140 -37.34 88.70 -48.12
CA ILE A 140 -37.57 87.55 -49.02
C ILE A 140 -36.26 87.07 -49.64
N ARG A 141 -35.38 87.99 -50.04
CA ARG A 141 -34.06 87.63 -50.58
C ARG A 141 -33.18 86.93 -49.54
N GLN A 142 -33.16 87.39 -48.28
CA GLN A 142 -32.43 86.72 -47.20
C GLN A 142 -33.01 85.34 -46.89
N ASP A 143 -34.33 85.18 -46.91
CA ASP A 143 -34.99 83.90 -46.71
C ASP A 143 -34.66 82.92 -47.82
N VAL A 144 -34.68 83.36 -49.09
CA VAL A 144 -34.26 82.54 -50.24
C VAL A 144 -32.78 82.16 -50.14
N GLN A 145 -31.92 83.07 -49.68
CA GLN A 145 -30.50 82.77 -49.50
C GLN A 145 -30.27 81.76 -48.36
N THR A 146 -31.03 81.87 -47.28
CA THR A 146 -30.99 80.92 -46.15
C THR A 146 -31.52 79.56 -46.56
N ALA A 147 -32.65 79.50 -47.27
CA ALA A 147 -33.20 78.27 -47.84
C ALA A 147 -32.21 77.60 -48.81
N LYS A 148 -31.52 78.38 -49.66
CA LYS A 148 -30.44 77.85 -50.52
C LYS A 148 -29.27 77.28 -49.72
N LYS A 149 -28.83 77.94 -48.65
CA LYS A 149 -27.77 77.41 -47.77
C LYS A 149 -28.22 76.13 -47.08
N GLN A 150 -29.45 76.07 -46.57
CA GLN A 150 -30.03 74.86 -45.97
C GLN A 150 -30.09 73.72 -46.98
N GLN A 151 -30.59 73.99 -48.19
CA GLN A 151 -30.61 73.00 -49.28
C GLN A 151 -29.20 72.48 -49.58
N GLN A 152 -28.21 73.38 -49.71
CA GLN A 152 -26.82 73.00 -49.97
C GLN A 152 -26.23 72.15 -48.84
N SER A 153 -26.50 72.47 -47.58
CA SER A 153 -26.06 71.68 -46.42
C SER A 153 -26.74 70.31 -46.34
N LEU A 154 -27.95 70.15 -46.88
CA LEU A 154 -28.67 68.86 -46.92
C LEU A 154 -28.26 67.98 -48.11
N LEU A 155 -27.63 68.52 -49.17
CA LEU A 155 -27.19 67.73 -50.33
C LEU A 155 -26.22 66.58 -49.98
N PRO A 156 -25.19 66.75 -49.12
CA PRO A 156 -24.31 65.67 -48.69
C PRO A 156 -25.03 64.54 -47.95
N LEU A 157 -26.09 64.83 -47.19
CA LEU A 157 -26.86 63.82 -46.47
C LEU A 157 -27.52 62.82 -47.43
N ARG A 158 -27.88 63.26 -48.64
CA ARG A 158 -28.41 62.36 -49.68
C ARG A 158 -27.38 61.33 -50.12
N ASN A 159 -26.10 61.73 -50.23
CA ASN A 159 -25.02 60.81 -50.59
C ASN A 159 -24.71 59.87 -49.43
N LEU A 160 -24.71 60.36 -48.19
CA LEU A 160 -24.56 59.53 -47.00
C LEU A 160 -25.70 58.53 -46.84
N GLN A 161 -26.94 58.91 -47.15
CA GLN A 161 -28.09 58.00 -47.15
C GLN A 161 -27.93 56.88 -48.17
N LYS A 162 -27.44 57.18 -49.39
CA LYS A 162 -27.14 56.16 -50.39
C LYS A 162 -26.06 55.19 -49.91
N GLN A 163 -24.96 55.71 -49.36
CA GLN A 163 -23.89 54.88 -48.81
C GLN A 163 -24.36 54.02 -47.62
N TRP A 164 -25.22 54.57 -46.77
CA TRP A 164 -25.83 53.83 -45.67
C TRP A 164 -26.72 52.71 -46.19
N GLN A 165 -27.59 52.97 -47.17
CA GLN A 165 -28.43 51.94 -47.81
C GLN A 165 -27.60 50.85 -48.49
N GLU A 166 -26.52 51.22 -49.19
CA GLU A 166 -25.61 50.26 -49.80
C GLU A 166 -24.93 49.38 -48.74
N ASN A 167 -24.46 49.96 -47.64
CA ASN A 167 -23.85 49.20 -46.55
C ASN A 167 -24.85 48.33 -45.80
N ASP A 168 -26.06 48.80 -45.56
CA ASP A 168 -27.15 48.03 -44.94
C ASP A 168 -27.54 46.83 -45.81
N ASN A 169 -27.65 47.04 -47.14
CA ASN A 169 -27.85 45.96 -48.10
C ASN A 169 -26.68 44.95 -48.10
N ARG A 170 -25.44 45.40 -47.93
CA ARG A 170 -24.28 44.50 -47.81
C ARG A 170 -24.29 43.72 -46.51
N ILE A 171 -24.64 44.34 -45.38
CA ILE A 171 -24.74 43.69 -44.08
C ILE A 171 -25.85 42.63 -44.11
N THR A 172 -27.04 42.98 -44.60
CA THR A 172 -28.15 42.03 -44.75
C THR A 172 -27.79 40.88 -45.69
N HIS A 173 -27.08 41.15 -46.79
CA HIS A 173 -26.59 40.08 -47.67
C HIS A 173 -25.56 39.17 -47.00
N ILE A 174 -24.60 39.72 -46.25
CA ILE A 174 -23.62 38.91 -45.52
C ILE A 174 -24.30 38.09 -44.42
N ASN A 175 -25.24 38.66 -43.68
CA ASN A 175 -25.98 37.95 -42.64
C ASN A 175 -26.79 36.79 -43.22
N THR A 176 -27.45 36.98 -44.37
CA THR A 176 -28.15 35.87 -45.04
C THR A 176 -27.17 34.77 -45.48
N LEU A 177 -25.98 35.11 -45.98
CA LEU A 177 -24.95 34.12 -46.28
C LEU A 177 -24.45 33.37 -45.03
N ILE A 178 -24.30 34.06 -43.90
CA ILE A 178 -23.93 33.45 -42.62
C ILE A 178 -25.03 32.47 -42.16
N ASP A 179 -26.30 32.84 -42.29
CA ASP A 179 -27.43 31.97 -41.96
C ASP A 179 -27.48 30.71 -42.85
N TYR A 180 -27.06 30.82 -44.11
CA TYR A 180 -26.97 29.68 -45.04
C TYR A 180 -25.70 28.82 -44.86
N LEU A 181 -24.64 29.34 -44.25
CA LEU A 181 -23.36 28.66 -44.09
C LEU A 181 -23.49 27.28 -43.42
N PRO A 182 -24.26 27.09 -42.32
CA PRO A 182 -24.45 25.77 -41.70
C PRO A 182 -25.11 24.77 -42.65
N ILE A 183 -26.05 25.21 -43.49
CA ILE A 183 -26.74 24.34 -44.44
C ILE A 183 -25.77 23.88 -45.53
N TRP A 184 -24.99 24.82 -46.08
CA TRP A 184 -23.95 24.52 -47.07
C TRP A 184 -22.89 23.56 -46.49
N TYR A 185 -22.41 23.82 -45.27
CA TYR A 185 -21.45 22.96 -44.58
C TYR A 185 -22.01 21.56 -44.36
N ASN A 186 -23.24 21.45 -43.83
CA ASN A 186 -23.88 20.15 -43.58
C ASN A 186 -24.10 19.35 -44.86
N TYR A 187 -24.44 20.02 -45.97
CA TYR A 187 -24.60 19.35 -47.27
C TYR A 187 -23.28 18.71 -47.75
N HIS A 188 -22.18 19.47 -47.70
CA HIS A 188 -20.87 18.95 -48.08
C HIS A 188 -20.32 17.91 -47.09
N ALA A 189 -20.48 18.16 -45.79
CA ALA A 189 -20.09 17.21 -44.75
C ALA A 189 -20.83 15.88 -44.89
N HIS A 190 -22.14 15.92 -45.19
CA HIS A 190 -22.93 14.71 -45.43
C HIS A 190 -22.38 13.89 -46.60
N GLY A 191 -22.01 14.52 -47.72
CA GLY A 191 -21.38 13.83 -48.85
C GLY A 191 -20.08 13.12 -48.45
N ILE A 192 -19.20 13.81 -47.72
CA ILE A 192 -17.95 13.23 -47.22
C ILE A 192 -18.22 12.06 -46.27
N TYR A 193 -19.16 12.21 -45.33
CA TYR A 193 -19.50 11.14 -44.40
C TYR A 193 -20.15 9.94 -45.09
N ASP A 194 -20.95 10.15 -46.13
CA ASP A 194 -21.55 9.07 -46.92
C ASP A 194 -20.48 8.29 -47.69
N ASP A 195 -19.48 8.98 -48.23
CA ASP A 195 -18.34 8.32 -48.89
C ASP A 195 -17.48 7.54 -47.89
N ILE A 196 -17.15 8.12 -46.74
CA ILE A 196 -16.45 7.40 -45.65
C ILE A 196 -17.28 6.19 -45.19
N GLN A 197 -18.60 6.32 -45.10
CA GLN A 197 -19.47 5.21 -44.71
C GLN A 197 -19.44 4.08 -45.74
N LYS A 198 -19.39 4.39 -47.04
CA LYS A 198 -19.26 3.39 -48.11
C LYS A 198 -17.92 2.68 -48.04
N GLU A 199 -16.82 3.41 -47.86
CA GLU A 199 -15.47 2.84 -47.70
C GLU A 199 -15.42 1.91 -46.49
N LEU A 200 -15.86 2.37 -45.31
CA LEU A 200 -15.88 1.55 -44.10
C LEU A 200 -16.75 0.30 -44.22
N LYS A 201 -17.86 0.37 -44.99
CA LYS A 201 -18.69 -0.82 -45.27
C LYS A 201 -17.94 -1.84 -46.13
N ILE A 202 -17.22 -1.39 -47.15
CA ILE A 202 -16.41 -2.26 -48.01
C ILE A 202 -15.30 -2.92 -47.18
N ASP A 203 -14.58 -2.14 -46.39
CA ASP A 203 -13.52 -2.65 -45.52
C ASP A 203 -14.04 -3.66 -44.50
N ASN A 204 -15.21 -3.41 -43.91
CA ASN A 204 -15.83 -4.32 -42.95
C ASN A 204 -16.18 -5.67 -43.61
N GLU A 205 -16.76 -5.66 -44.81
CA GLU A 205 -17.06 -6.89 -45.55
C GLU A 205 -15.78 -7.65 -45.94
N GLN A 206 -14.72 -6.96 -46.35
CA GLN A 206 -13.42 -7.59 -46.62
C GLN A 206 -12.81 -8.23 -45.36
N LEU A 207 -12.89 -7.55 -44.22
CA LEU A 207 -12.42 -8.08 -42.94
C LEU A 207 -13.22 -9.31 -42.50
N LYS A 208 -14.55 -9.31 -42.69
CA LYS A 208 -15.40 -10.50 -42.44
C LYS A 208 -15.01 -11.68 -43.31
N ILE A 209 -14.77 -11.47 -44.61
CA ILE A 209 -14.32 -12.53 -45.51
C ILE A 209 -12.98 -13.09 -45.04
N THR A 210 -12.03 -12.21 -44.69
CA THR A 210 -10.71 -12.60 -44.19
C THR A 210 -10.80 -13.41 -42.89
N LEU A 211 -11.66 -12.98 -41.96
CA LEU A 211 -11.90 -13.69 -40.71
C LEU A 211 -12.47 -15.08 -40.95
N ASN A 212 -13.52 -15.19 -41.78
CA ASN A 212 -14.13 -16.48 -42.13
C ASN A 212 -13.11 -17.43 -42.77
N HIS A 213 -12.26 -16.93 -43.68
CA HIS A 213 -11.20 -17.73 -44.28
C HIS A 213 -10.19 -18.23 -43.23
N ALA A 214 -9.76 -17.36 -42.31
CA ALA A 214 -8.85 -17.73 -41.24
C ALA A 214 -9.47 -18.76 -40.27
N GLU A 215 -10.76 -18.65 -39.97
CA GLU A 215 -11.49 -19.63 -39.15
C GLU A 215 -11.61 -20.99 -39.85
N GLN A 216 -11.87 -21.00 -41.17
CA GLN A 216 -11.90 -22.22 -41.97
C GLN A 216 -10.52 -22.90 -42.02
N GLU A 217 -9.45 -22.14 -42.25
CA GLU A 217 -8.06 -22.63 -42.22
C GLU A 217 -7.70 -23.27 -40.87
N LYS A 218 -8.10 -22.62 -39.78
CA LYS A 218 -7.89 -23.13 -38.42
C LYS A 218 -8.61 -24.46 -38.21
N GLU A 219 -9.88 -24.55 -38.61
CA GLU A 219 -10.66 -25.78 -38.45
C GLU A 219 -10.14 -26.90 -39.34
N ASN A 220 -9.76 -26.62 -40.59
CA ASN A 220 -9.12 -27.57 -41.48
C ASN A 220 -7.81 -28.11 -40.90
N THR A 221 -6.96 -27.23 -40.35
CA THR A 221 -5.68 -27.62 -39.72
C THR A 221 -5.93 -28.49 -38.49
N LYS A 222 -6.95 -28.17 -37.70
CA LYS A 222 -7.34 -28.97 -36.53
C LYS A 222 -7.81 -30.37 -36.95
N GLN A 223 -8.67 -30.47 -37.96
CA GLN A 223 -9.12 -31.75 -38.50
C GLN A 223 -7.97 -32.57 -39.09
N GLN A 224 -7.05 -31.93 -39.81
CA GLN A 224 -5.84 -32.60 -40.31
C GLN A 224 -4.96 -33.13 -39.18
N LYS A 225 -4.78 -32.35 -38.10
CA LYS A 225 -4.03 -32.79 -36.91
C LYS A 225 -4.69 -34.01 -36.28
N GLU A 226 -6.01 -33.98 -36.08
CA GLU A 226 -6.76 -35.10 -35.50
C GLU A 226 -6.68 -36.34 -36.38
N LEU A 227 -6.77 -36.18 -37.71
CA LEU A 227 -6.58 -37.27 -38.68
C LEU A 227 -5.18 -37.87 -38.59
N LEU A 228 -4.13 -37.03 -38.62
CA LEU A 228 -2.74 -37.47 -38.53
C LEU A 228 -2.46 -38.15 -37.19
N GLN A 229 -3.04 -37.65 -36.11
CA GLN A 229 -2.92 -38.26 -34.78
C GLN A 229 -3.63 -39.62 -34.73
N SER A 230 -4.83 -39.74 -35.32
CA SER A 230 -5.52 -41.02 -35.47
C SER A 230 -4.71 -42.01 -36.30
N GLN A 231 -4.15 -41.59 -37.43
CA GLN A 231 -3.27 -42.42 -38.26
C GLN A 231 -2.00 -42.85 -37.50
N TYR A 232 -1.41 -41.94 -36.71
CA TYR A 232 -0.27 -42.24 -35.85
C TYR A 232 -0.62 -43.32 -34.83
N TYR A 233 -1.77 -43.23 -34.17
CA TYR A 233 -2.22 -44.25 -33.21
C TYR A 233 -2.56 -45.58 -33.90
N GLN A 234 -3.24 -45.56 -35.05
CA GLN A 234 -3.55 -46.77 -35.82
C GLN A 234 -2.30 -47.51 -36.33
N LYS A 235 -1.24 -46.77 -36.67
CA LYS A 235 0.06 -47.34 -37.08
C LYS A 235 0.93 -47.80 -35.90
N GLY A 236 0.38 -47.90 -34.69
CA GLY A 236 1.10 -48.39 -33.51
C GLY A 236 1.92 -47.31 -32.79
N GLY A 237 1.57 -46.03 -32.92
CA GLY A 237 2.23 -44.94 -32.18
C GLY A 237 2.15 -45.08 -30.64
N ASN A 238 1.09 -45.75 -30.15
CA ASN A 238 0.99 -46.15 -28.75
C ASN A 238 1.99 -47.26 -28.39
N ASP A 239 2.17 -48.22 -29.30
CA ASP A 239 3.13 -49.32 -29.16
C ASP A 239 4.56 -48.81 -29.18
N ILE A 240 4.89 -47.77 -29.96
CA ILE A 240 6.23 -47.15 -29.95
C ILE A 240 6.59 -46.63 -28.56
N THR A 241 5.64 -46.00 -27.86
CA THR A 241 5.89 -45.45 -26.52
C THR A 241 6.07 -46.58 -25.50
N HIS A 242 5.25 -47.63 -25.61
CA HIS A 242 5.41 -48.84 -24.81
C HIS A 242 6.76 -49.54 -25.08
N LEU A 243 7.14 -49.71 -26.34
CA LEU A 243 8.39 -50.31 -26.78
C LEU A 243 9.60 -49.51 -26.30
N LYS A 244 9.57 -48.17 -26.38
CA LYS A 244 10.63 -47.31 -25.81
C LYS A 244 10.80 -47.54 -24.32
N ARG A 245 9.69 -47.58 -23.57
CA ARG A 245 9.72 -47.86 -22.13
C ARG A 245 10.25 -49.26 -21.82
N GLN A 246 9.85 -50.24 -22.61
CA GLN A 246 10.32 -51.62 -22.49
C GLN A 246 11.81 -51.74 -22.81
N ILE A 247 12.31 -51.03 -23.82
CA ILE A 247 13.74 -50.94 -24.15
C ILE A 247 14.50 -50.32 -22.97
N GLU A 248 14.06 -49.19 -22.44
CA GLU A 248 14.70 -48.54 -21.29
C GLU A 248 14.74 -49.46 -20.06
N GLN A 249 13.63 -50.15 -19.78
CA GLN A 249 13.56 -51.10 -18.67
C GLN A 249 14.50 -52.29 -18.88
N THR A 250 14.48 -52.88 -20.08
CA THR A 250 15.35 -54.02 -20.44
C THR A 250 16.82 -53.62 -20.38
N GLN A 251 17.17 -52.40 -20.81
CA GLN A 251 18.54 -51.88 -20.71
C GLN A 251 18.98 -51.73 -19.26
N LYS A 252 18.12 -51.20 -18.37
CA LYS A 252 18.42 -51.11 -16.93
C LYS A 252 18.64 -52.49 -16.32
N ASP A 253 17.85 -53.48 -16.71
CA ASP A 253 17.97 -54.84 -16.20
C ASP A 253 19.23 -55.54 -16.76
N LEU A 254 19.62 -55.27 -18.01
CA LEU A 254 20.90 -55.69 -18.59
C LEU A 254 22.09 -55.08 -17.83
N ASP A 255 22.06 -53.79 -17.54
CA ASP A 255 23.15 -53.12 -16.83
C ASP A 255 23.31 -53.67 -15.40
N LYS A 256 22.20 -53.91 -14.70
CA LYS A 256 22.19 -54.54 -13.38
C LYS A 256 22.75 -55.96 -13.42
N THR A 257 22.25 -56.80 -14.33
CA THR A 257 22.69 -58.19 -14.45
C THR A 257 24.15 -58.29 -14.86
N SER A 258 24.61 -57.44 -15.78
CA SER A 258 26.03 -57.32 -16.17
C SER A 258 26.92 -56.93 -14.98
N LYS A 259 26.48 -55.99 -14.14
CA LYS A 259 27.19 -55.61 -12.91
C LYS A 259 27.30 -56.78 -11.94
N TYR A 260 26.19 -57.47 -11.65
CA TYR A 260 26.20 -58.64 -10.76
C TYR A 260 27.05 -59.78 -11.32
N HIS A 261 27.00 -59.99 -12.63
CA HIS A 261 27.82 -60.99 -13.29
C HIS A 261 29.32 -60.69 -13.15
N LYS A 262 29.75 -59.44 -13.40
CA LYS A 262 31.15 -59.02 -13.17
C LYS A 262 31.59 -59.19 -11.73
N GLN A 263 30.74 -58.82 -10.77
CA GLN A 263 30.99 -59.02 -9.35
C GLN A 263 31.15 -60.51 -9.02
N TYR A 264 30.24 -61.35 -9.50
CA TYR A 264 30.32 -62.79 -9.33
C TYR A 264 31.61 -63.37 -9.90
N LEU A 265 32.00 -63.01 -11.13
CA LEU A 265 33.27 -63.41 -11.75
C LEU A 265 34.49 -63.04 -10.91
N SER A 266 34.49 -61.85 -10.32
CA SER A 266 35.59 -61.40 -9.44
C SER A 266 35.67 -62.23 -8.15
N LEU A 267 34.51 -62.62 -7.59
CA LEU A 267 34.42 -63.39 -6.35
C LEU A 267 34.83 -64.85 -6.58
N ILE A 268 34.35 -65.50 -7.63
CA ILE A 268 34.70 -66.90 -7.90
C ILE A 268 36.20 -67.07 -8.21
N ARG A 269 36.83 -66.05 -8.82
CA ARG A 269 38.28 -66.04 -9.06
C ARG A 269 39.08 -66.06 -7.75
N TYR A 270 38.60 -65.37 -6.71
CA TYR A 270 39.22 -65.41 -5.39
C TYR A 270 39.20 -66.82 -4.78
N PHE A 271 38.10 -67.56 -5.00
CA PHE A 271 37.96 -68.95 -4.55
C PHE A 271 38.57 -69.98 -5.52
N GLY A 272 39.18 -69.56 -6.63
CA GLY A 272 39.78 -70.46 -7.63
C GLY A 272 38.75 -71.33 -8.38
N LEU A 273 37.48 -70.93 -8.38
CA LEU A 273 36.40 -71.68 -9.04
C LEU A 273 36.30 -71.31 -10.52
N THR A 274 35.88 -72.26 -11.34
CA THR A 274 35.68 -72.07 -12.79
C THR A 274 34.22 -71.77 -13.08
N TYR A 275 33.96 -70.96 -14.11
CA TYR A 275 32.61 -70.62 -14.55
C TYR A 275 32.62 -70.30 -16.04
N GLN A 276 31.80 -71.03 -16.81
CA GLN A 276 31.69 -70.88 -18.27
C GLN A 276 30.29 -70.40 -18.68
N ASP A 277 29.74 -69.41 -17.95
CA ASP A 277 28.45 -68.78 -18.25
C ASP A 277 27.25 -69.73 -18.33
N SER A 278 27.35 -70.91 -17.70
CA SER A 278 26.29 -71.91 -17.63
C SER A 278 25.57 -71.89 -16.28
N GLN A 279 24.24 -72.06 -16.32
CA GLN A 279 23.44 -72.24 -15.11
C GLN A 279 23.92 -73.43 -14.28
N GLN A 280 24.38 -74.50 -14.93
CA GLN A 280 24.89 -75.69 -14.24
C GLN A 280 26.18 -75.36 -13.46
N ASP A 281 27.06 -74.52 -14.02
CA ASP A 281 28.28 -74.08 -13.35
C ASP A 281 27.98 -73.18 -12.16
N PHE A 282 26.99 -72.29 -12.29
CA PHE A 282 26.54 -71.47 -11.16
C PHE A 282 26.05 -72.31 -9.98
N LEU A 283 25.23 -73.33 -10.26
CA LEU A 283 24.71 -74.24 -9.22
C LEU A 283 25.83 -75.07 -8.59
N LYS A 284 26.77 -75.60 -9.38
CA LYS A 284 27.95 -76.31 -8.86
C LYS A 284 28.79 -75.41 -7.96
N ASN A 285 29.09 -74.18 -8.39
CA ASN A 285 29.84 -73.23 -7.59
C ASN A 285 29.13 -72.87 -6.29
N LYS A 286 27.79 -72.78 -6.31
CA LYS A 286 26.99 -72.54 -5.10
C LYS A 286 27.14 -73.67 -4.08
N GLU A 287 27.09 -74.93 -4.52
CA GLU A 287 27.31 -76.08 -3.64
C GLU A 287 28.75 -76.14 -3.11
N GLN A 288 29.74 -75.89 -3.97
CA GLN A 288 31.15 -75.84 -3.58
C GLN A 288 31.43 -74.74 -2.57
N LEU A 289 30.88 -73.53 -2.77
CA LEU A 289 31.02 -72.43 -1.81
C LEU A 289 30.34 -72.74 -0.47
N ALA A 290 29.20 -73.43 -0.48
CA ALA A 290 28.56 -73.87 0.77
C ALA A 290 29.45 -74.87 1.53
N ASN A 291 30.10 -75.80 0.84
CA ASN A 291 31.05 -76.73 1.46
C ASN A 291 32.29 -76.00 2.00
N ILE A 292 32.87 -75.07 1.21
CA ILE A 292 34.00 -74.24 1.65
C ILE A 292 33.62 -73.43 2.91
N GLN A 293 32.41 -72.86 2.94
CA GLN A 293 31.92 -72.10 4.09
C GLN A 293 31.83 -72.99 5.34
N GLU A 294 31.31 -74.21 5.21
CA GLU A 294 31.20 -75.14 6.33
C GLU A 294 32.57 -75.62 6.82
N GLN A 295 33.51 -75.88 5.90
CA GLN A 295 34.91 -76.20 6.24
C GLN A 295 35.59 -75.05 6.98
N ILE A 296 35.39 -73.80 6.54
CA ILE A 296 35.92 -72.62 7.23
C ILE A 296 35.31 -72.50 8.62
N ARG A 297 33.99 -72.71 8.77
CA ARG A 297 33.32 -72.69 10.08
C ARG A 297 33.91 -73.75 11.02
N GLN A 298 34.04 -74.99 10.57
CA GLN A 298 34.64 -76.08 11.35
C GLN A 298 36.10 -75.77 11.73
N ASN A 299 36.89 -75.22 10.81
CA ASN A 299 38.27 -74.82 11.10
C ASN A 299 38.34 -73.71 12.15
N ILE A 300 37.44 -72.73 12.10
CA ILE A 300 37.34 -71.68 13.13
C ILE A 300 37.01 -72.31 14.48
N GLU A 301 35.99 -73.18 14.54
CA GLU A 301 35.61 -73.86 15.79
C GLU A 301 36.76 -74.70 16.36
N ASN A 302 37.44 -75.49 15.53
CA ASN A 302 38.61 -76.27 15.94
C ASN A 302 39.74 -75.37 16.46
N LYS A 303 40.03 -74.25 15.77
CA LYS A 303 41.06 -73.30 16.23
C LYS A 303 40.67 -72.57 17.51
N THR A 304 39.38 -72.30 17.71
CA THR A 304 38.88 -71.74 18.97
C THR A 304 39.02 -72.75 20.11
N GLN A 305 38.74 -74.03 19.88
CA GLN A 305 38.99 -75.09 20.87
C GLN A 305 40.47 -75.22 21.21
N GLU A 306 41.36 -75.27 20.21
CA GLU A 306 42.82 -75.26 20.43
C GLU A 306 43.25 -74.04 21.26
N LEU A 307 42.72 -72.85 20.98
CA LEU A 307 42.99 -71.63 21.74
C LEU A 307 42.56 -71.76 23.20
N HIS A 308 41.39 -72.35 23.47
CA HIS A 308 40.92 -72.60 24.83
C HIS A 308 41.79 -73.60 25.58
N GLU A 309 42.22 -74.69 24.94
CA GLU A 309 43.13 -75.67 25.54
C GLU A 309 44.49 -75.05 25.89
N ILE A 310 45.06 -74.26 24.96
CA ILE A 310 46.31 -73.52 25.20
C ILE A 310 46.12 -72.52 26.35
N GLY A 311 44.99 -71.80 26.37
CA GLY A 311 44.63 -70.88 27.45
C GLY A 311 44.53 -71.57 28.81
N ALA A 312 43.91 -72.74 28.88
CA ALA A 312 43.80 -73.54 30.09
C ALA A 312 45.17 -74.04 30.57
N LYS A 313 46.02 -74.57 29.66
CA LYS A 313 47.40 -74.97 29.98
C LYS A 313 48.22 -73.79 30.50
N ARG A 314 48.11 -72.63 29.85
CA ARG A 314 48.79 -71.40 30.30
C ARG A 314 48.33 -71.00 31.71
N HIS A 315 47.03 -71.06 31.99
CA HIS A 315 46.51 -70.74 33.32
C HIS A 315 47.01 -71.73 34.38
N SER A 316 47.01 -73.04 34.09
CA SER A 316 47.58 -74.06 34.97
C SER A 316 49.05 -73.80 35.27
N HIS A 317 49.87 -73.59 34.25
CA HIS A 317 51.29 -73.29 34.44
C HIS A 317 51.52 -71.98 35.21
N GLN A 318 50.67 -70.97 35.02
CA GLN A 318 50.75 -69.74 35.81
C GLN A 318 50.46 -70.00 37.29
N ASN A 319 49.48 -70.87 37.60
CA ASN A 319 49.18 -71.28 38.97
C ASN A 319 50.32 -72.13 39.58
N ASP A 320 50.96 -72.99 38.78
CA ASP A 320 52.14 -73.74 39.23
C ASP A 320 53.29 -72.79 39.56
N ILE A 321 53.56 -71.80 38.70
CA ILE A 321 54.59 -70.78 38.91
C ILE A 321 54.30 -69.98 40.18
N THR A 322 53.06 -69.56 40.43
CA THR A 322 52.72 -68.80 41.65
C THR A 322 52.89 -69.66 42.91
N ASN A 323 52.46 -70.92 42.87
CA ASN A 323 52.63 -71.85 43.98
C ASN A 323 54.11 -72.13 44.29
N ILE A 324 54.91 -72.45 43.28
CA ILE A 324 56.35 -72.70 43.42
C ILE A 324 57.06 -71.44 43.97
N ASN A 325 56.71 -70.25 43.47
CA ASN A 325 57.27 -69.00 44.00
C ASN A 325 56.87 -68.73 45.45
N ALA A 326 55.65 -69.08 45.86
CA ALA A 326 55.23 -69.00 47.25
C ALA A 326 56.07 -69.93 48.14
N GLN A 327 56.24 -71.19 47.73
CA GLN A 327 57.07 -72.17 48.44
C GLN A 327 58.54 -71.72 48.52
N LEU A 328 59.11 -71.19 47.43
CA LEU A 328 60.47 -70.66 47.42
C LEU A 328 60.62 -69.45 48.36
N ASN A 329 59.63 -68.57 48.42
CA ASN A 329 59.65 -67.43 49.33
C ASN A 329 59.54 -67.85 50.79
N GLU A 330 58.75 -68.88 51.10
CA GLU A 330 58.69 -69.47 52.44
C GLU A 330 60.02 -70.12 52.83
N ALA A 331 60.61 -70.92 51.93
CA ALA A 331 61.92 -71.54 52.14
C ALA A 331 63.03 -70.51 52.34
N LYS A 332 63.05 -69.41 51.57
CA LYS A 332 64.03 -68.32 51.73
C LYS A 332 63.86 -67.53 53.04
N LYS A 333 62.65 -67.47 53.60
CA LYS A 333 62.38 -66.79 54.88
C LYS A 333 62.80 -67.63 56.09
N GLN A 334 62.88 -68.96 55.96
CA GLN A 334 63.41 -69.81 57.01
C GLN A 334 64.93 -69.68 57.08
N THR A 335 65.41 -68.85 58.01
CA THR A 335 66.84 -68.64 58.29
C THR A 335 67.42 -69.62 59.31
N SER A 336 66.58 -70.44 59.95
CA SER A 336 66.98 -71.42 60.97
C SER A 336 66.23 -72.73 60.79
N ASN A 337 66.92 -73.85 61.03
CA ASN A 337 66.32 -75.19 61.07
C ASN A 337 65.46 -75.43 62.33
N ILE A 338 65.41 -74.45 63.24
CA ILE A 338 64.52 -74.45 64.39
C ILE A 338 63.15 -73.89 63.97
N PRO A 339 62.03 -74.63 64.18
CA PRO A 339 60.71 -74.11 63.85
C PRO A 339 60.43 -72.80 64.59
N LEU A 340 59.78 -71.84 63.91
CA LEU A 340 59.55 -70.48 64.40
C LEU A 340 58.90 -70.43 65.81
N GLU A 341 58.03 -71.39 66.12
CA GLU A 341 57.36 -71.48 67.42
C GLU A 341 58.34 -71.73 68.58
N PHE A 342 59.42 -72.49 68.35
CA PHE A 342 60.49 -72.72 69.33
C PHE A 342 61.40 -71.48 69.47
N ILE A 343 61.65 -70.75 68.39
CA ILE A 343 62.39 -69.47 68.46
C ILE A 343 61.62 -68.47 69.33
N LYS A 344 60.31 -68.29 69.07
CA LYS A 344 59.44 -67.42 69.90
C LYS A 344 59.37 -67.88 71.35
N PHE A 345 59.36 -69.19 71.59
CA PHE A 345 59.39 -69.74 72.94
C PHE A 345 60.69 -69.36 73.67
N LYS A 346 61.84 -69.50 73.00
CA LYS A 346 63.16 -69.11 73.52
C LYS A 346 63.21 -67.63 73.89
N GLU A 347 62.70 -66.75 73.02
CA GLU A 347 62.61 -65.30 73.27
C GLU A 347 61.76 -64.98 74.50
N SER A 348 60.56 -65.58 74.60
CA SER A 348 59.67 -65.38 75.75
C SER A 348 60.28 -65.89 77.06
N LEU A 349 61.04 -66.99 77.03
CA LEU A 349 61.70 -67.53 78.21
C LEU A 349 62.87 -66.64 78.64
N ALA A 350 63.68 -66.16 77.70
CA ALA A 350 64.77 -65.22 77.98
C ALA A 350 64.25 -63.93 78.62
N GLU A 351 63.15 -63.37 78.11
CA GLU A 351 62.48 -62.20 78.66
C GLU A 351 62.01 -62.45 80.11
N HIS A 352 61.39 -63.61 80.37
CA HIS A 352 60.94 -63.95 81.73
C HIS A 352 62.09 -64.14 82.72
N LEU A 353 63.19 -64.76 82.27
CA LEU A 353 64.39 -64.98 83.08
C LEU A 353 65.27 -63.72 83.19
N ASN A 354 64.94 -62.65 82.45
CA ASN A 354 65.69 -61.40 82.37
C ASN A 354 67.16 -61.60 81.96
N ILE A 355 67.38 -62.43 80.94
CA ILE A 355 68.69 -62.72 80.34
C ILE A 355 68.68 -62.43 78.83
N ALA A 356 69.86 -62.34 78.22
CA ALA A 356 69.95 -62.23 76.77
C ALA A 356 69.50 -63.54 76.10
N CYS A 357 68.81 -63.43 74.95
CA CYS A 357 68.40 -64.61 74.16
C CYS A 357 69.59 -65.48 73.74
N ASP A 358 70.77 -64.87 73.57
CA ASP A 358 72.03 -65.53 73.22
C ASP A 358 72.71 -66.24 74.40
N GLU A 359 72.04 -66.35 75.55
CA GLU A 359 72.45 -67.24 76.65
C GLU A 359 71.64 -68.55 76.67
N LEU A 360 70.55 -68.60 75.90
CA LEU A 360 69.74 -69.79 75.70
C LEU A 360 70.01 -70.33 74.29
N TYR A 361 70.36 -71.61 74.20
CA TYR A 361 70.55 -72.27 72.92
C TYR A 361 69.82 -73.59 72.88
N TYR A 362 69.22 -73.88 71.74
CA TYR A 362 68.84 -75.25 71.43
C TYR A 362 70.09 -76.07 71.07
N LEU A 363 70.06 -77.37 71.36
CA LEU A 363 71.16 -78.28 70.97
C LEU A 363 71.57 -78.11 69.50
N ALA A 364 70.60 -78.01 68.59
CA ALA A 364 70.85 -77.84 67.16
C ALA A 364 71.51 -76.51 66.76
N GLU A 365 71.48 -75.49 67.63
CA GLU A 365 72.20 -74.22 67.39
C GLU A 365 73.68 -74.30 67.81
N LEU A 366 74.08 -75.36 68.54
CA LEU A 366 75.42 -75.53 69.10
C LEU A 366 76.25 -76.61 68.41
N ILE A 367 75.69 -77.36 67.46
CA ILE A 367 76.37 -78.48 66.80
C ILE A 367 76.27 -78.37 65.28
N GLU A 368 77.35 -78.77 64.60
CA GLU A 368 77.41 -78.87 63.14
C GLU A 368 77.99 -80.22 62.74
N VAL A 369 77.40 -80.88 61.74
CA VAL A 369 77.91 -82.16 61.24
C VAL A 369 78.97 -81.90 60.17
N GLN A 370 80.19 -82.39 60.38
CA GLN A 370 81.28 -82.24 59.41
C GLN A 370 81.22 -83.28 58.29
N ASP A 371 80.82 -84.51 58.63
CA ASP A 371 80.75 -85.63 57.70
C ASP A 371 79.35 -85.68 57.04
N LYS A 372 79.21 -85.01 55.89
CA LYS A 372 77.94 -84.91 55.15
C LYS A 372 77.31 -86.26 54.80
N ALA A 373 78.14 -87.31 54.63
CA ALA A 373 77.63 -88.65 54.34
C ALA A 373 76.87 -89.27 55.53
N TRP A 374 77.13 -88.80 56.75
CA TRP A 374 76.47 -89.25 57.98
C TRP A 374 75.40 -88.28 58.49
N GLN A 375 75.20 -87.13 57.83
CA GLN A 375 74.30 -86.08 58.29
C GLN A 375 72.89 -86.59 58.57
N GLY A 376 72.26 -87.27 57.61
CA GLY A 376 70.90 -87.77 57.79
C GLY A 376 70.76 -88.80 58.93
N ALA A 377 71.77 -89.66 59.13
CA ALA A 377 71.79 -90.62 60.23
C ALA A 377 71.98 -89.92 61.59
N ILE A 378 72.89 -88.95 61.68
CA ILE A 378 73.16 -88.17 62.88
C ILE A 378 71.95 -87.32 63.27
N GLU A 379 71.30 -86.65 62.32
CA GLU A 379 70.09 -85.88 62.56
C GLU A 379 68.95 -86.75 63.11
N ARG A 380 68.79 -87.97 62.57
CA ARG A 380 67.83 -88.94 63.11
C ARG A 380 68.21 -89.39 64.53
N ALA A 381 69.50 -89.56 64.82
CA ALA A 381 70.00 -90.05 66.12
C ALA A 381 69.80 -89.00 67.21
N ILE A 382 70.09 -87.73 66.91
CA ILE A 382 69.79 -86.59 67.77
C ILE A 382 68.27 -86.41 67.89
N GLY A 383 67.54 -86.58 66.79
CA GLY A 383 66.10 -86.65 66.74
C GLY A 383 65.44 -85.48 67.48
N SER A 384 64.67 -85.79 68.53
CA SER A 384 63.96 -84.79 69.34
C SER A 384 64.83 -84.10 70.40
N HIS A 385 66.08 -84.52 70.59
CA HIS A 385 67.05 -83.82 71.44
C HIS A 385 67.51 -82.50 70.82
N ARG A 386 67.37 -82.33 69.49
CA ARG A 386 67.75 -81.12 68.76
C ARG A 386 67.08 -79.84 69.31
N LEU A 387 65.89 -79.99 69.88
CA LEU A 387 65.09 -78.91 70.50
C LEU A 387 65.18 -78.89 72.03
N ARG A 388 66.18 -79.55 72.63
CA ARG A 388 66.49 -79.35 74.05
C ARG A 388 67.10 -77.98 74.24
N LEU A 389 66.48 -77.17 75.09
CA LEU A 389 66.91 -75.81 75.39
C LEU A 389 67.84 -75.85 76.61
N PHE A 390 69.07 -75.39 76.44
CA PHE A 390 70.04 -75.26 77.52
C PHE A 390 69.72 -74.02 78.33
N VAL A 391 69.53 -74.21 79.63
CA VAL A 391 69.26 -73.14 80.61
C VAL A 391 70.35 -73.18 81.67
N PRO A 392 70.97 -72.04 82.04
CA PRO A 392 71.96 -72.01 83.11
C PRO A 392 71.45 -72.66 84.40
N GLU A 393 72.30 -73.45 85.07
CA GLU A 393 71.91 -74.23 86.26
C GLU A 393 71.18 -73.38 87.32
N HIS A 394 71.70 -72.20 87.63
CA HIS A 394 71.12 -71.28 88.63
C HIS A 394 69.74 -70.72 88.25
N LEU A 395 69.33 -70.78 86.98
CA LEU A 395 68.02 -70.30 86.49
C LEU A 395 67.02 -71.43 86.21
N THR A 396 67.47 -72.68 86.31
CA THR A 396 66.68 -73.86 85.88
C THR A 396 65.37 -73.99 86.67
N GLN A 397 65.37 -73.71 87.98
CA GLN A 397 64.16 -73.79 88.80
C GLN A 397 63.11 -72.73 88.39
N SER A 398 63.55 -71.50 88.09
CA SER A 398 62.67 -70.43 87.61
C SER A 398 62.10 -70.77 86.23
N ALA A 399 62.95 -71.27 85.33
CA ALA A 399 62.53 -71.70 83.99
C ALA A 399 61.48 -72.83 84.04
N LEU A 400 61.68 -73.84 84.89
CA LEU A 400 60.72 -74.93 85.07
C LEU A 400 59.38 -74.45 85.62
N ALA A 401 59.40 -73.54 86.61
CA ALA A 401 58.17 -72.96 87.16
C ALA A 401 57.39 -72.19 86.07
N TRP A 402 58.07 -71.38 85.28
CA TRP A 402 57.46 -70.63 84.19
C TRP A 402 56.86 -71.54 83.11
N VAL A 403 57.60 -72.58 82.69
CA VAL A 403 57.11 -73.55 81.72
C VAL A 403 55.88 -74.30 82.25
N ASN A 404 55.86 -74.67 83.54
CA ASN A 404 54.76 -75.41 84.14
C ASN A 404 53.47 -74.59 84.30
N HIS A 405 53.58 -73.27 84.50
CA HIS A 405 52.42 -72.38 84.69
C HIS A 405 51.79 -71.87 83.38
N ARG A 406 52.29 -72.29 82.21
CA ARG A 406 51.78 -71.88 80.90
C ARG A 406 51.20 -73.06 80.13
N GLN A 407 50.08 -72.83 79.44
CA GLN A 407 49.55 -73.81 78.50
C GLN A 407 50.39 -73.83 77.22
N ASN A 408 51.48 -74.59 77.26
CA ASN A 408 52.39 -74.74 76.13
C ASN A 408 51.78 -75.72 75.13
N ARG A 409 51.51 -75.26 73.90
CA ARG A 409 51.18 -76.13 72.76
C ARG A 409 52.42 -76.83 72.17
N LEU A 410 53.58 -76.64 72.80
CA LEU A 410 54.89 -77.13 72.39
C LEU A 410 55.43 -78.15 73.39
N HIS A 411 56.00 -79.24 72.89
CA HIS A 411 56.73 -80.21 73.70
C HIS A 411 58.15 -79.70 73.99
N VAL A 412 58.29 -78.89 75.04
CA VAL A 412 59.57 -78.28 75.45
C VAL A 412 60.35 -79.22 76.38
N ARG A 413 61.66 -79.35 76.13
CA ARG A 413 62.59 -80.03 77.05
C ARG A 413 63.68 -79.05 77.47
N LEU A 414 63.77 -78.77 78.76
CA LEU A 414 64.85 -77.96 79.32
C LEU A 414 66.00 -78.88 79.75
N PHE A 415 67.23 -78.42 79.58
CA PHE A 415 68.42 -79.06 80.09
C PHE A 415 69.17 -78.08 80.98
N SER A 416 69.46 -78.49 82.22
CA SER A 416 70.27 -77.71 83.16
C SER A 416 71.72 -77.73 82.69
N ALA A 417 72.20 -76.61 82.18
CA ALA A 417 73.56 -76.48 81.69
C ALA A 417 74.54 -76.35 82.86
N THR A 418 75.45 -77.31 82.96
CA THR A 418 76.51 -77.37 83.96
C THR A 418 77.88 -77.38 83.30
N ASN A 419 78.87 -76.78 83.95
CA ASN A 419 80.26 -76.75 83.48
C ASN A 419 81.11 -77.90 84.02
N THR A 420 80.48 -78.97 84.48
CA THR A 420 81.17 -80.16 85.01
C THR A 420 81.45 -81.16 83.88
N PRO A 421 82.64 -81.79 83.83
CA PRO A 421 82.93 -82.80 82.82
C PRO A 421 82.01 -84.03 82.95
N THR A 422 81.65 -84.64 81.82
CA THR A 422 80.92 -85.92 81.80
C THR A 422 81.85 -87.07 82.23
N HIS A 423 81.35 -88.00 83.04
CA HIS A 423 82.05 -89.25 83.36
C HIS A 423 81.69 -90.41 82.41
N LYS A 424 80.83 -90.17 81.41
CA LYS A 424 80.50 -91.18 80.40
C LYS A 424 81.60 -91.26 79.35
N GLU A 425 82.10 -92.47 79.12
CA GLU A 425 83.05 -92.74 78.03
C GLU A 425 82.33 -92.62 76.68
N ILE A 426 82.93 -91.85 75.76
CA ILE A 426 82.48 -91.71 74.37
C ILE A 426 83.04 -92.90 73.58
N PHE A 427 82.24 -93.49 72.70
CA PHE A 427 82.69 -94.63 71.90
C PHE A 427 83.81 -94.23 70.91
N HIS A 428 84.77 -95.12 70.64
CA HIS A 428 85.90 -94.80 69.76
C HIS A 428 85.50 -94.46 68.31
N ASP A 429 84.37 -94.98 67.86
CA ASP A 429 83.72 -94.81 66.55
C ASP A 429 82.40 -94.06 66.70
N SER A 430 82.28 -93.27 67.77
CA SER A 430 81.14 -92.42 68.07
C SER A 430 80.82 -91.44 66.93
N PHE A 431 79.53 -91.19 66.72
CA PHE A 431 79.12 -90.10 65.83
C PHE A 431 79.47 -88.71 66.37
N ILE A 432 79.73 -88.57 67.68
CA ILE A 432 80.14 -87.31 68.30
C ILE A 432 81.47 -86.84 67.69
N HIS A 433 82.36 -87.76 67.33
CA HIS A 433 83.61 -87.44 66.61
C HIS A 433 83.39 -86.87 65.20
N LYS A 434 82.17 -86.98 64.66
CA LYS A 434 81.76 -86.43 63.35
C LYS A 434 81.06 -85.07 63.48
N LEU A 435 80.95 -84.54 64.69
CA LEU A 435 80.37 -83.24 65.01
C LEU A 435 81.44 -82.22 65.35
N THR A 436 81.15 -80.95 65.04
CA THR A 436 81.82 -79.80 65.62
C THR A 436 80.85 -79.11 66.57
N VAL A 437 81.30 -78.89 67.80
CA VAL A 437 80.53 -78.12 68.79
C VAL A 437 81.01 -76.68 68.72
N LYS A 438 80.06 -75.75 68.64
CA LYS A 438 80.33 -74.30 68.66
C LYS A 438 81.04 -73.94 69.97
N ASP A 439 82.13 -73.18 69.87
CA ASP A 439 82.82 -72.69 71.07
C ASP A 439 81.93 -71.70 71.83
N ASN A 440 81.48 -72.13 73.01
CA ASN A 440 80.48 -71.48 73.83
C ASN A 440 80.63 -72.00 75.29
N PRO A 441 80.33 -71.19 76.32
CA PRO A 441 80.23 -71.65 77.71
C PRO A 441 79.44 -72.96 77.91
N LEU A 442 78.46 -73.25 77.06
CA LEU A 442 77.61 -74.45 77.12
C LEU A 442 78.22 -75.70 76.46
N SER A 443 79.41 -75.61 75.87
CA SER A 443 80.05 -76.69 75.09
C SER A 443 80.19 -78.00 75.88
N LEU A 444 80.55 -77.94 77.17
CA LEU A 444 80.62 -79.13 78.04
C LEU A 444 79.24 -79.78 78.26
N SER A 445 78.21 -78.96 78.47
CA SER A 445 76.83 -79.43 78.63
C SER A 445 76.30 -80.11 77.35
N VAL A 446 76.72 -79.63 76.17
CA VAL A 446 76.39 -80.27 74.88
C VAL A 446 76.89 -81.72 74.88
N PHE A 447 78.12 -81.97 75.35
CA PHE A 447 78.67 -83.33 75.43
C PHE A 447 77.92 -84.22 76.43
N HIS A 448 77.35 -83.70 77.53
CA HIS A 448 76.47 -84.51 78.40
C HIS A 448 75.26 -85.04 77.63
N VAL A 449 74.57 -84.16 76.90
CA VAL A 449 73.37 -84.55 76.15
C VAL A 449 73.71 -85.49 75.01
N LEU A 450 74.84 -85.27 74.33
CA LEU A 450 75.29 -86.12 73.23
C LEU A 450 75.76 -87.49 73.73
N ALA A 451 76.49 -87.56 74.84
CA ALA A 451 76.96 -88.82 75.42
C ALA A 451 75.79 -89.75 75.84
N ASP A 452 74.64 -89.19 76.24
CA ASP A 452 73.43 -89.97 76.56
C ASP A 452 72.83 -90.69 75.35
N ILE A 453 73.04 -90.15 74.15
CA ILE A 453 72.47 -90.66 72.91
C ILE A 453 73.55 -91.18 71.97
N ASP A 454 74.79 -91.32 72.46
CA ASP A 454 75.94 -91.70 71.67
C ASP A 454 75.75 -93.07 70.99
N ARG A 455 76.30 -93.21 69.78
CA ARG A 455 76.19 -94.43 68.98
C ARG A 455 77.45 -94.74 68.18
N HIS A 456 77.77 -96.02 68.08
CA HIS A 456 78.77 -96.59 67.20
C HIS A 456 78.40 -96.39 65.72
N CYS A 457 79.29 -95.78 64.94
CA CYS A 457 79.13 -95.63 63.50
C CYS A 457 79.58 -96.90 62.77
N VAL A 458 78.64 -97.78 62.39
CA VAL A 458 78.92 -99.05 61.71
C VAL A 458 78.70 -98.98 60.20
N ASN A 459 79.46 -99.77 59.44
CA ASN A 459 79.44 -99.74 57.98
C ASN A 459 78.25 -100.49 57.37
N ASP A 460 77.70 -101.50 58.05
CA ASP A 460 76.65 -102.36 57.52
C ASP A 460 75.63 -102.80 58.59
N THR A 461 74.55 -103.42 58.13
CA THR A 461 73.44 -103.89 58.97
C THR A 461 73.80 -105.13 59.80
N ASN A 462 74.84 -105.88 59.44
CA ASN A 462 75.27 -107.06 60.19
C ASN A 462 76.02 -106.64 61.47
N ALA A 463 76.92 -105.68 61.34
CA ALA A 463 77.57 -105.02 62.48
C ALA A 463 76.54 -104.35 63.40
N LEU A 464 75.50 -103.71 62.83
CA LEU A 464 74.41 -103.08 63.59
C LEU A 464 73.67 -104.06 64.53
N GLN A 465 73.48 -105.32 64.12
CA GLN A 465 72.80 -106.34 64.94
C GLN A 465 73.61 -106.76 66.17
N HIS A 466 74.93 -106.76 66.06
CA HIS A 466 75.82 -107.27 67.10
C HIS A 466 76.36 -106.18 68.02
N THR A 467 76.35 -104.93 67.56
CA THR A 467 76.80 -103.76 68.32
C THR A 467 75.60 -103.03 68.94
N PRO A 468 75.48 -103.01 70.28
CA PRO A 468 74.44 -102.22 70.95
C PRO A 468 74.71 -100.73 70.75
N HIS A 469 73.67 -99.90 70.66
CA HIS A 469 73.81 -98.46 70.43
C HIS A 469 74.63 -98.16 69.16
N ALA A 470 74.30 -98.80 68.04
CA ALA A 470 74.96 -98.57 66.77
C ALA A 470 74.04 -97.87 65.76
N MET A 471 74.63 -97.27 64.73
CA MET A 471 73.90 -96.71 63.60
C MET A 471 74.67 -96.86 62.29
N THR A 472 73.92 -97.02 61.19
CA THR A 472 74.46 -97.05 59.82
C THR A 472 74.35 -95.68 59.14
N LYS A 473 75.12 -95.45 58.06
CA LYS A 473 75.03 -94.23 57.23
C LYS A 473 73.62 -93.96 56.70
N GLU A 474 72.90 -95.02 56.33
CA GLU A 474 71.52 -94.92 55.84
C GLU A 474 70.50 -94.64 56.96
N GLY A 475 70.91 -94.68 58.23
CA GLY A 475 70.11 -94.24 59.38
C GLY A 475 69.35 -95.30 60.15
N LEU A 476 69.62 -96.59 59.92
CA LEU A 476 69.14 -97.66 60.80
C LEU A 476 69.90 -97.60 62.13
N MET A 477 69.20 -97.81 63.25
CA MET A 477 69.75 -97.68 64.61
C MET A 477 69.38 -98.87 65.50
N SER A 478 70.28 -99.28 66.39
CA SER A 478 70.02 -100.27 67.45
C SER A 478 70.04 -99.61 68.84
N ASN A 479 69.09 -99.93 69.72
CA ASN A 479 69.00 -99.33 71.07
C ASN A 479 69.48 -100.24 72.20
N LYS A 480 69.33 -101.56 72.09
CA LYS A 480 69.84 -102.60 73.01
C LYS A 480 69.72 -103.95 72.30
N LYS A 481 70.44 -104.97 72.78
CA LYS A 481 70.58 -106.30 72.15
C LYS A 481 69.28 -107.14 72.22
N THR A 482 68.19 -106.66 71.63
CA THR A 482 66.98 -107.41 71.22
C THR A 482 66.06 -106.50 70.39
N LEU A 483 66.02 -106.77 69.09
CA LEU A 483 65.07 -106.34 68.04
C LEU A 483 65.02 -104.86 67.60
N PHE A 484 64.89 -104.72 66.28
CA PHE A 484 64.86 -103.50 65.45
C PHE A 484 63.73 -102.54 65.77
#